data_AF-A0A7C3QYX9-F1
#
_entry.id   AF-A0A7C3QYX9-F1
#
_cell.length_a   1.000
_cell.length_b   1.000
_cell.length_c   1.000
_cell.angle_alpha   90.00
_cell.angle_beta   90.00
_cell.angle_gamma   90.00
#
_symmetry.space_group_name_H-M   'P 1'
#
loop_
_entity.id
_entity.type
_entity.pdbx_description
1 polymer ?
#
loop_
_entity_poly.entity_id
_entity_poly.type
_entity_poly.pdbx_seq_one_letter_code
_entity_poly.pdbx_strand_id
1 'polypeptide(L)'
;GTGTAWTEEEFEKAAERVYALERALTVRHWGRDRKMDESVLASFEYPENWVNPLLGERYALDREQFRPVMDDYYRLLGWDLENAWPTRERLGELGLGEVYEPMIAGAQQVRQGRSGDERL
;
A
#
# COMPACT_ATOMS: atom_id res chain seq x y z
N GLY A 1 -28.34 1.41 15.46
CA GLY A 1 -27.72 0.77 14.28
C GLY A 1 -28.39 1.29 13.01
N THR A 2 -27.73 1.18 11.86
CA THR A 2 -28.15 1.72 10.54
C THR A 2 -29.32 0.98 9.87
N GLY A 3 -29.71 -0.20 10.38
CA GLY A 3 -30.85 -0.98 9.86
C GLY A 3 -30.54 -1.80 8.60
N THR A 4 -29.27 -1.98 8.24
CA THR A 4 -28.85 -2.77 7.07
C THR A 4 -28.68 -4.25 7.43
N ALA A 5 -29.07 -5.15 6.52
CA ALA A 5 -28.96 -6.60 6.69
C ALA A 5 -27.64 -7.15 6.13
N TRP A 6 -26.53 -6.45 6.37
CA TRP A 6 -25.23 -6.87 5.84
C TRP A 6 -24.67 -8.07 6.61
N THR A 7 -24.09 -9.02 5.88
CA THR A 7 -23.24 -10.05 6.46
C THR A 7 -21.86 -9.50 6.80
N GLU A 8 -21.08 -10.27 7.57
CA GLU A 8 -19.67 -9.94 7.85
C GLU A 8 -18.85 -9.83 6.56
N GLU A 9 -19.00 -10.80 5.65
CA GLU A 9 -18.33 -10.81 4.34
C GLU A 9 -18.67 -9.58 3.49
N GLU A 10 -19.93 -9.12 3.50
CA GLU A 10 -20.34 -7.91 2.78
C GLU A 10 -19.70 -6.65 3.39
N PHE A 11 -19.57 -6.62 4.72
CA PHE A 11 -18.93 -5.53 5.43
C PHE A 11 -17.41 -5.51 5.18
N GLU A 12 -16.74 -6.67 5.22
CA GLU A 12 -15.33 -6.81 4.90
C GLU A 12 -15.06 -6.40 3.45
N LYS A 13 -15.86 -6.88 2.49
CA LYS A 13 -15.75 -6.48 1.09
C LYS A 13 -15.94 -4.98 0.90
N ALA A 14 -16.83 -4.35 1.67
CA ALA A 14 -16.99 -2.90 1.65
C ALA A 14 -15.75 -2.18 2.19
N ALA A 15 -15.13 -2.68 3.26
CA ALA A 15 -13.89 -2.13 3.81
C ALA A 15 -12.71 -2.28 2.83
N GLU A 16 -12.56 -3.45 2.21
CA GLU A 16 -11.54 -3.70 1.18
C GLU A 16 -11.69 -2.76 -0.02
N ARG A 17 -12.94 -2.54 -0.47
CA ARG A 17 -13.25 -1.59 -1.54
C ARG A 17 -12.83 -0.17 -1.18
N VAL A 18 -13.13 0.29 0.03
CA VAL A 18 -12.69 1.62 0.50
C VAL A 18 -11.17 1.70 0.51
N TYR A 19 -10.49 0.70 1.06
CA TYR A 19 -9.04 0.71 1.18
C TYR A 19 -8.33 0.69 -0.18
N ALA A 20 -8.82 -0.12 -1.12
CA ALA A 20 -8.30 -0.16 -2.49
C ALA A 20 -8.54 1.17 -3.23
N LEU A 21 -9.69 1.83 -3.02
CA LEU A 21 -9.99 3.13 -3.62
C LEU A 21 -9.07 4.23 -3.07
N GLU A 22 -8.86 4.28 -1.76
CA GLU A 22 -7.93 5.22 -1.13
C GLU A 22 -6.51 5.03 -1.68
N ARG A 23 -6.06 3.76 -1.78
CA ARG A 23 -4.78 3.45 -2.43
C ARG A 23 -4.76 3.98 -3.86
N ALA A 24 -5.77 3.68 -4.68
CA ALA A 24 -5.84 4.12 -6.06
C ALA A 24 -5.82 5.65 -6.21
N LEU A 25 -6.49 6.39 -5.32
CA LEU A 25 -6.43 7.85 -5.28
C LEU A 25 -5.01 8.36 -4.96
N THR A 26 -4.32 7.74 -3.99
CA THR A 26 -2.94 8.14 -3.66
C THR A 26 -1.96 7.85 -4.81
N VAL A 27 -2.15 6.72 -5.51
CA VAL A 27 -1.40 6.39 -6.72
C VAL A 27 -1.69 7.42 -7.82
N ARG A 28 -2.96 7.72 -8.08
CA ARG A 28 -3.39 8.65 -9.13
C ARG A 28 -2.81 10.05 -8.97
N HIS A 29 -2.86 10.59 -7.76
CA HIS A 29 -2.59 12.02 -7.54
C HIS A 29 -1.17 12.30 -7.02
N TRP A 30 -0.50 11.32 -6.40
CA TRP A 30 0.85 11.49 -5.85
C TRP A 30 1.85 10.43 -6.34
N GLY A 31 1.42 9.49 -7.18
CA GLY A 31 2.29 8.43 -7.67
C GLY A 31 2.82 7.55 -6.54
N ARG A 32 2.05 7.37 -5.45
CA ARG A 32 2.44 6.52 -4.31
C ARG A 32 2.80 5.13 -4.82
N ASP A 33 3.92 4.61 -4.37
CA ASP A 33 4.44 3.30 -4.75
C ASP A 33 5.07 2.59 -3.55
N ARG A 34 5.59 1.39 -3.79
CA ARG A 34 6.30 0.59 -2.78
C ARG A 34 7.43 1.38 -2.11
N LYS A 35 8.23 2.12 -2.88
CA LYS A 35 9.34 2.92 -2.34
C LYS A 35 8.84 3.95 -1.33
N MET A 36 7.68 4.57 -1.59
CA MET A 36 7.06 5.48 -0.64
C MET A 36 6.57 4.76 0.63
N ASP A 37 6.00 3.57 0.51
CA ASP A 37 5.60 2.75 1.67
C ASP A 37 6.81 2.37 2.53
N GLU A 38 7.95 2.06 1.91
CA GLU A 38 9.19 1.67 2.57
C GLU A 38 10.00 2.87 3.13
N SER A 39 9.56 4.11 2.89
CA SER A 39 10.30 5.31 3.33
C SER A 39 10.48 5.41 4.85
N VAL A 40 9.61 4.72 5.62
CA VAL A 40 9.66 4.71 7.08
C VAL A 40 10.67 3.72 7.65
N LEU A 41 11.15 2.74 6.86
CA LEU A 41 11.97 1.61 7.36
C LEU A 41 13.26 2.07 8.03
N ALA A 42 13.89 3.15 7.53
CA ALA A 42 15.09 3.73 8.11
C ALA A 42 14.92 4.11 9.59
N SER A 43 13.71 4.45 10.02
CA SER A 43 13.38 4.78 11.41
C SER A 43 13.37 3.57 12.34
N PHE A 44 13.48 2.36 11.81
CA PHE A 44 13.46 1.09 12.55
C PHE A 44 14.77 0.30 12.43
N GLU A 45 15.73 0.77 11.63
CA GLU A 45 17.01 0.07 11.37
C GLU A 45 18.06 0.23 12.48
N TYR A 46 17.81 1.11 13.46
CA TYR A 46 18.63 1.18 14.66
C TYR A 46 18.02 0.32 15.77
N PRO A 47 18.85 -0.23 16.68
CA PRO A 47 18.34 -1.02 17.79
C PRO A 47 17.35 -0.25 18.64
N GLU A 48 16.29 -0.92 19.08
CA GLU A 48 15.28 -0.40 20.00
C GLU A 48 15.92 0.35 21.19
N ASN A 49 15.23 1.35 21.73
CA ASN A 49 15.77 2.12 22.87
C ASN A 49 15.91 1.26 24.14
N TRP A 50 15.08 0.23 24.30
CA TRP A 50 15.00 -0.60 25.50
C TRP A 50 14.97 -2.07 25.14
N VAL A 51 15.54 -2.91 26.00
CA VAL A 51 15.49 -4.37 25.85
C VAL A 51 14.05 -4.84 26.08
N ASN A 52 13.50 -5.60 25.13
CA ASN A 52 12.22 -6.26 25.31
C ASN A 52 12.37 -7.35 26.40
N PRO A 53 11.56 -7.32 27.48
CA PRO A 53 11.67 -8.27 28.59
C PRO A 53 11.40 -9.73 28.21
N LEU A 54 10.77 -9.97 27.06
CA LEU A 54 10.50 -11.32 26.53
C LEU A 54 11.62 -11.86 25.63
N LEU A 55 12.44 -10.97 25.04
CA LEU A 55 13.45 -11.35 24.06
C LEU A 55 14.88 -11.27 24.62
N GLY A 56 15.10 -10.49 25.68
CA GLY A 56 16.39 -10.43 26.38
C GLY A 56 17.50 -9.66 25.65
N GLU A 57 17.25 -9.20 24.43
CA GLU A 57 18.15 -8.34 23.65
C GLU A 57 17.35 -7.27 22.88
N ARG A 58 18.07 -6.34 22.26
CA ARG A 58 17.47 -5.28 21.42
C ARG A 58 17.48 -5.71 19.97
N TYR A 59 16.38 -5.47 19.29
CA TYR A 59 16.27 -5.74 17.87
C TYR A 59 16.30 -4.45 17.05
N ALA A 60 16.70 -4.60 15.80
CA ALA A 60 16.51 -3.60 14.75
C ALA A 60 15.81 -4.29 13.57
N LEU A 61 15.10 -3.52 12.76
CA LEU A 61 14.52 -4.04 11.53
C LEU A 61 15.63 -4.47 10.56
N ASP A 62 15.60 -5.74 10.18
CA ASP A 62 16.39 -6.28 9.09
C ASP A 62 15.57 -6.18 7.79
N ARG A 63 16.06 -5.42 6.82
CA ARG A 63 15.34 -5.19 5.55
C ARG A 63 15.15 -6.46 4.72
N GLU A 64 16.13 -7.34 4.69
CA GLU A 64 16.03 -8.57 3.89
C GLU A 64 15.03 -9.52 4.52
N GLN A 65 14.97 -9.56 5.85
CA GLN A 65 13.95 -10.34 6.57
C GLN A 65 12.56 -9.71 6.49
N PHE A 66 12.46 -8.38 6.43
CA PHE A 66 11.17 -7.68 6.37
C PHE A 66 10.58 -7.62 4.94
N ARG A 67 11.41 -7.64 3.89
CA ARG A 67 10.94 -7.63 2.49
C ARG A 67 9.83 -8.67 2.20
N PRO A 68 9.96 -9.95 2.56
CA PRO A 68 8.90 -10.93 2.31
C PRO A 68 7.59 -10.61 3.06
N VAL A 69 7.65 -9.96 4.23
CA VAL A 69 6.45 -9.53 4.97
C VAL A 69 5.67 -8.48 4.17
N MET A 70 6.38 -7.55 3.53
CA MET A 70 5.76 -6.57 2.63
C MET A 70 5.19 -7.24 1.37
N ASP A 71 5.86 -8.24 0.82
CA ASP A 71 5.37 -9.00 -0.34
C ASP A 71 4.07 -9.76 0.01
N ASP A 72 4.04 -10.38 1.19
CA ASP A 72 2.84 -11.06 1.72
C ASP A 72 1.69 -10.07 1.90
N TYR A 73 1.97 -8.89 2.43
CA TYR A 73 0.97 -7.83 2.58
C TYR A 73 0.35 -7.42 1.23
N TYR A 74 1.16 -7.15 0.22
CA TYR A 74 0.65 -6.78 -1.11
C TYR A 74 -0.09 -7.94 -1.78
N ARG A 75 0.38 -9.18 -1.61
CA ARG A 75 -0.30 -10.37 -2.12
C ARG A 75 -1.68 -10.56 -1.50
N LEU A 76 -1.79 -10.41 -0.17
CA LEU A 76 -3.06 -10.50 0.55
C LEU A 76 -4.08 -9.46 0.05
N LEU A 77 -3.61 -8.26 -0.32
CA LEU A 77 -4.47 -7.21 -0.84
C LEU A 77 -4.83 -7.36 -2.33
N GLY A 78 -4.19 -8.29 -3.05
CA GLY A 78 -4.31 -8.42 -4.51
C GLY A 78 -3.63 -7.29 -5.27
N TRP A 79 -2.53 -6.76 -4.74
CA TRP A 79 -1.76 -5.66 -5.30
C TRP A 79 -0.47 -6.15 -5.95
N ASP A 80 0.04 -5.37 -6.89
CA ASP A 80 1.30 -5.67 -7.58
C ASP A 80 2.49 -5.56 -6.60
N LEU A 81 3.37 -6.57 -6.61
CA LEU A 81 4.47 -6.65 -5.63
C LEU A 81 5.56 -5.60 -5.87
N GLU A 82 5.75 -5.16 -7.11
CA GLU A 82 6.84 -4.26 -7.48
C GLU A 82 6.48 -2.80 -7.19
N ASN A 83 5.27 -2.39 -7.58
CA ASN A 83 4.84 -1.00 -7.45
C ASN A 83 3.82 -0.77 -6.32
N ALA A 84 3.29 -1.84 -5.71
CA ALA A 84 2.28 -1.79 -4.66
C ALA A 84 0.98 -1.11 -5.09
N TRP A 85 0.59 -1.23 -6.36
CA TRP A 85 -0.68 -0.70 -6.88
C TRP A 85 -1.75 -1.79 -6.90
N PRO A 86 -3.03 -1.45 -6.63
CA PRO A 86 -4.13 -2.37 -6.86
C PRO A 86 -4.14 -2.86 -8.29
N THR A 87 -4.22 -4.18 -8.49
CA THR A 87 -4.29 -4.76 -9.83
C THR A 87 -5.64 -4.46 -10.49
N ARG A 88 -5.70 -4.52 -11.82
CA ARG A 88 -6.98 -4.37 -12.55
C ARG A 88 -8.00 -5.41 -12.10
N GLU A 89 -7.56 -6.66 -11.96
CA GLU A 89 -8.37 -7.78 -11.51
C GLU A 89 -8.97 -7.48 -10.14
N ARG A 90 -8.13 -7.10 -9.17
CA ARG A 90 -8.57 -6.79 -7.81
C ARG A 90 -9.56 -5.63 -7.74
N LEU A 91 -9.31 -4.55 -8.48
CA LEU A 91 -10.28 -3.44 -8.56
C LEU A 91 -11.60 -3.89 -9.21
N GLY A 92 -11.55 -4.79 -10.20
CA GLY A 92 -12.74 -5.40 -10.79
C GLY A 92 -13.58 -6.20 -9.78
N GLU A 93 -12.95 -7.07 -8.99
CA GLU A 93 -13.62 -7.88 -7.94
C GLU A 93 -14.34 -7.02 -6.90
N LEU A 94 -13.77 -5.84 -6.60
CA LEU A 94 -14.29 -4.85 -5.66
C LEU A 94 -15.30 -3.88 -6.29
N GLY A 95 -15.62 -4.03 -7.59
CA GLY A 95 -16.55 -3.14 -8.29
C GLY A 95 -16.01 -1.73 -8.53
N LEU A 96 -14.69 -1.59 -8.66
CA LEU A 96 -13.94 -0.36 -8.93
C LEU A 96 -13.21 -0.43 -10.28
N GLY A 97 -13.68 -1.24 -11.22
CA GLY A 97 -13.02 -1.48 -12.50
C GLY A 97 -12.73 -0.19 -13.28
N GLU A 98 -13.63 0.80 -13.25
CA GLU A 98 -13.43 2.09 -13.92
C GLU A 98 -12.30 2.95 -13.31
N VAL A 99 -11.82 2.62 -12.11
CA VAL A 99 -10.78 3.38 -11.41
C VAL A 99 -9.38 3.07 -11.92
N TYR A 100 -9.16 1.90 -12.53
CA TYR A 100 -7.83 1.45 -12.92
C TYR A 100 -7.17 2.38 -13.95
N GLU A 101 -7.81 2.69 -15.09
CA GLU A 101 -7.20 3.54 -16.12
C GLU A 101 -6.90 4.96 -15.61
N PRO A 102 -7.83 5.66 -14.93
CA PRO A 102 -7.53 6.97 -14.34
C PRO A 102 -6.38 6.94 -13.32
N MET A 103 -6.26 5.84 -12.54
CA MET A 103 -5.17 5.66 -11.59
C MET A 103 -3.81 5.61 -12.29
N ILE A 104 -3.68 4.75 -13.31
CA ILE A 104 -2.44 4.59 -14.07
C ILE A 104 -2.08 5.90 -14.80
N ALA A 105 -3.06 6.53 -15.45
CA ALA A 105 -2.84 7.79 -16.16
C ALA A 105 -2.35 8.91 -15.22
N GLY A 106 -2.95 9.04 -14.03
CA GLY A 106 -2.53 10.03 -13.05
C GLY A 106 -1.11 9.77 -12.53
N ALA A 107 -0.79 8.51 -12.21
CA ALA A 107 0.56 8.15 -11.76
C ALA A 107 1.63 8.45 -12.82
N GLN A 108 1.32 8.25 -14.11
CA GLN A 108 2.22 8.62 -15.21
C GLN A 108 2.41 10.14 -15.31
N GLN A 109 1.36 10.94 -15.12
CA GLN A 109 1.46 12.41 -15.11
C GLN A 109 2.36 12.91 -13.97
N VAL A 110 2.20 12.36 -12.77
CA VAL A 110 3.06 12.71 -11.62
C VAL A 110 4.52 12.39 -11.91
N ARG A 111 4.80 11.22 -12.49
CA ARG A 111 6.18 10.83 -12.87
C ARG A 111 6.78 11.80 -13.90
N GLN A 112 6.02 12.17 -14.92
CA GLN A 112 6.47 13.13 -15.95
C GLN A 112 6.70 14.54 -15.40
N GLY A 113 5.84 15.00 -14.47
CA GLY A 113 6.00 16.29 -13.79
C GLY A 113 7.28 16.37 -12.95
N ARG A 114 7.59 15.31 -12.19
CA ARG A 114 8.83 15.22 -11.40
C ARG A 114 10.11 15.31 -12.24
N SER A 115 10.13 14.63 -13.38
CA SER A 115 11.27 14.68 -14.32
C SER A 115 11.42 16.02 -15.06
N GLY A 116 10.42 16.91 -14.97
CA GLY A 116 10.51 18.29 -15.47
C GLY A 116 11.16 19.24 -14.46
N ASP A 117 10.91 19.02 -13.17
CA ASP A 117 11.39 19.88 -12.07
C ASP A 117 12.87 19.62 -11.73
N GLU A 118 13.37 18.39 -11.91
CA GLU A 118 14.78 18.02 -11.72
C GLU A 118 15.73 18.52 -12.84
N ARG A 119 15.21 19.26 -13.84
CA ARG A 119 15.96 19.81 -14.98
C ARG A 119 16.18 21.33 -14.91
N LEU A 120 15.89 21.96 -13.77
CA LEU A 120 16.17 23.37 -13.46
C LEU A 120 17.22 23.47 -12.34
#